data_AF-A0A2M8NH04-F1
#
_entry.id   AF-A0A2M8NH04-F1
#
_cell.length_a   1.000
_cell.length_b   1.000
_cell.length_c   1.000
_cell.angle_alpha   90.00
_cell.angle_beta   90.00
_cell.angle_gamma   90.00
#
_symmetry.space_group_name_H-M   'P 1'
#
loop_
_entity.id
_entity.type
_entity.pdbx_description
1 polymer ?
#
loop_
_entity_poly.entity_id
_entity_poly.type
_entity_poly.pdbx_seq_one_letter_code
_entity_poly.pdbx_strand_id
1 'polypeptide(L)'
;QGRYAEAIAAFERSADFFTRRRWLDRFRALTMLMPSHYSYHEMALANIAFCHAQLRDAARAKAAYERVLRDYPNNELVRAALKLIEAVERDSANGDGSARH
;
A
#
# COMPACT_ATOMS: atom_id res chain seq x y z
N GLN A 1 -13.39 7.87 -13.80
CA GLN A 1 -12.22 6.96 -13.65
C GLN A 1 -11.21 7.59 -12.71
N GLY A 2 -10.46 6.80 -11.93
CA GLY A 2 -9.42 7.30 -11.03
C GLY A 2 -8.10 7.57 -11.75
N ARG A 3 -7.40 8.66 -11.42
CA ARG A 3 -6.10 9.07 -11.98
C ARG A 3 -4.94 8.38 -11.25
N TYR A 4 -4.92 7.04 -11.25
CA TYR A 4 -4.03 6.28 -10.36
C TYR A 4 -2.54 6.40 -10.71
N ALA A 5 -2.18 6.50 -11.99
CA ALA A 5 -0.78 6.71 -12.39
C ALA A 5 -0.24 8.06 -11.88
N GLU A 6 -1.05 9.10 -11.93
CA GLU A 6 -0.68 10.42 -11.41
C GLU A 6 -0.66 10.45 -9.88
N ALA A 7 -1.58 9.71 -9.25
CA ALA A 7 -1.60 9.53 -7.80
C ALA A 7 -0.31 8.83 -7.31
N ILE A 8 0.18 7.82 -8.02
CA ILE A 8 1.47 7.17 -7.71
C ILE A 8 2.58 8.23 -7.66
N ALA A 9 2.73 9.04 -8.71
CA ALA A 9 3.76 10.08 -8.74
C ALA A 9 3.60 11.12 -7.60
N ALA A 10 2.36 11.43 -7.19
CA ALA A 10 2.11 12.31 -6.05
C ALA A 10 2.50 11.67 -4.71
N PHE A 11 2.17 10.39 -4.52
CA PHE A 11 2.54 9.65 -3.31
C PHE A 11 4.03 9.36 -3.24
N GLU A 12 4.72 9.15 -4.37
CA GLU A 12 6.18 9.02 -4.41
C GLU A 12 6.86 10.30 -3.94
N ARG A 13 6.39 11.47 -4.38
CA ARG A 13 6.88 12.76 -3.87
C ARG A 13 6.62 12.94 -2.38
N SER A 14 5.44 12.53 -1.91
CA SER A 14 5.11 12.55 -0.48
C SER A 14 6.04 11.64 0.32
N ALA A 15 6.24 10.40 -0.15
CA ALA A 15 7.13 9.45 0.48
C ALA A 15 8.56 10.00 0.57
N ASP A 16 9.14 10.48 -0.54
CA ASP A 16 10.48 11.08 -0.55
C ASP A 16 10.58 12.29 0.40
N PHE A 17 9.56 13.15 0.44
CA PHE A 17 9.53 14.30 1.35
C PHE A 17 9.64 13.86 2.81
N PHE A 18 8.85 12.86 3.23
CA PHE A 18 8.85 12.36 4.61
C PHE A 18 10.02 11.41 4.90
N THR A 19 10.61 10.75 3.89
CA THR A 19 11.88 10.02 4.03
C THR A 19 13.01 10.98 4.40
N ARG A 20 13.10 12.14 3.75
CA ARG A 20 14.12 13.16 4.05
C ARG A 20 13.86 13.89 5.37
N ARG A 21 12.62 13.87 5.86
CA ARG A 21 12.16 14.62 7.03
C ARG A 21 11.43 13.72 8.03
N ARG A 22 12.02 12.55 8.36
CA ARG A 22 11.39 11.57 9.26
C ARG A 22 11.02 12.15 10.62
N TRP A 23 11.74 13.16 11.10
CA TRP A 23 11.43 13.84 12.36
C TRP A 23 10.08 14.56 12.31
N LEU A 24 9.71 15.12 11.16
CA LEU A 24 8.43 15.82 10.99
C LEU A 24 7.27 14.84 11.14
N ASP A 25 7.37 13.68 10.46
CA ASP A 25 6.35 12.62 10.55
C ASP A 25 6.32 11.96 11.94
N ARG A 26 7.48 11.83 12.59
CA ARG A 26 7.59 11.33 13.97
C ARG A 26 6.89 12.24 14.98
N PHE A 27 7.03 13.56 14.83
CA PHE A 27 6.42 14.57 15.70
C PHE A 27 5.19 15.23 15.05
N ARG A 28 4.51 14.53 14.13
CA ARG A 28 3.36 15.05 13.35
C ARG A 28 2.21 15.57 14.21
N ALA A 29 1.98 14.98 15.38
CA ALA A 29 0.95 15.46 16.31
C ALA A 29 1.23 16.89 16.77
N LEU A 30 2.50 17.28 16.89
CA LEU A 30 2.93 18.61 17.34
C LEU A 30 3.18 19.55 16.17
N THR A 31 3.82 19.07 15.10
CA THR A 31 4.25 19.91 13.97
C THR A 31 3.16 20.12 12.92
N MET A 32 2.22 19.18 12.82
CA MET A 32 1.15 19.19 11.82
C MET A 32 -0.25 19.08 12.43
N LEU A 33 -0.36 19.02 13.77
CA LEU A 33 -1.62 18.84 14.49
C LEU A 33 -2.40 17.58 14.07
N MET A 34 -1.68 16.53 13.67
CA MET A 34 -2.25 15.29 13.13
C MET A 34 -1.88 14.07 14.00
N PRO A 35 -2.72 13.67 14.97
CA PRO A 35 -2.42 12.55 15.88
C PRO A 35 -2.81 11.17 15.31
N SER A 36 -2.77 10.99 13.99
CA SER A 36 -3.14 9.71 13.34
C SER A 36 -2.22 8.56 13.77
N HIS A 37 -2.75 7.35 13.85
CA HIS A 37 -1.96 6.12 14.09
C HIS A 37 -0.89 5.90 13.02
N TYR A 38 -1.26 6.09 11.75
CA TYR A 38 -0.34 5.91 10.62
C TYR A 38 0.46 7.16 10.33
N SER A 39 1.72 6.96 9.96
CA SER A 39 2.58 8.05 9.47
C SER A 39 2.22 8.43 8.02
N TYR A 40 2.55 9.64 7.60
CA TYR A 40 2.33 10.05 6.20
C TYR A 40 3.17 9.24 5.23
N HIS A 41 4.41 8.91 5.60
CA HIS A 41 5.28 8.04 4.81
C HIS A 41 4.67 6.65 4.64
N GLU A 42 4.21 6.04 5.73
CA GLU A 42 3.54 4.74 5.72
C GLU A 42 2.30 4.74 4.83
N MET A 43 1.43 5.74 4.98
CA MET A 43 0.22 5.86 4.16
C MET A 43 0.53 6.15 2.70
N ALA A 44 1.56 6.94 2.39
CA ALA A 44 1.97 7.18 1.02
C ALA A 44 2.40 5.88 0.33
N LEU A 45 3.20 5.05 1.00
CA LEU A 45 3.62 3.76 0.46
C LEU A 45 2.42 2.79 0.31
N ALA A 46 1.53 2.72 1.30
CA ALA A 46 0.32 1.91 1.21
C ALA A 46 -0.59 2.37 0.05
N ASN A 47 -0.71 3.68 -0.18
CA ASN A 47 -1.50 4.22 -1.26
C ASN A 47 -0.88 3.99 -2.65
N ILE A 48 0.45 3.94 -2.77
CA ILE A 48 1.13 3.53 -4.02
C ILE A 48 0.74 2.08 -4.37
N ALA A 49 0.81 1.18 -3.39
CA ALA A 49 0.42 -0.21 -3.57
C ALA A 49 -1.06 -0.35 -3.96
N PHE A 50 -1.94 0.42 -3.32
CA PHE A 50 -3.36 0.51 -3.71
C PHE A 50 -3.54 0.99 -5.15
N CYS A 51 -2.82 2.02 -5.58
CA CYS A 51 -2.91 2.51 -6.96
C CYS A 51 -2.48 1.44 -7.98
N HIS A 52 -1.44 0.65 -7.69
CA HIS A 52 -1.07 -0.50 -8.53
C HIS A 52 -2.19 -1.54 -8.61
N ALA A 53 -2.86 -1.84 -7.50
CA ALA A 53 -4.00 -2.76 -7.48
C ALA A 53 -5.14 -2.25 -8.39
N GLN A 54 -5.45 -0.95 -8.32
CA GLN A 54 -6.47 -0.32 -9.16
C GLN A 54 -6.09 -0.28 -10.65
N LEU A 55 -4.79 -0.30 -10.97
CA LEU A 55 -4.27 -0.42 -12.33
C LEU A 55 -4.17 -1.88 -12.81
N ARG A 56 -4.70 -2.84 -12.04
CA ARG A 56 -4.65 -4.29 -12.31
C ARG A 56 -3.22 -4.86 -12.38
N ASP A 57 -2.27 -4.18 -11.77
CA ASP A 57 -0.90 -4.68 -11.61
C ASP A 57 -0.76 -5.36 -10.24
N ALA A 58 -1.35 -6.56 -10.14
CA ALA A 58 -1.40 -7.32 -8.89
C ALA A 58 0.00 -7.65 -8.35
N ALA A 59 0.95 -7.94 -9.25
CA ALA A 59 2.33 -8.26 -8.89
C ALA A 59 3.02 -7.07 -8.19
N ARG A 60 2.94 -5.86 -8.78
CA ARG A 60 3.52 -4.66 -8.14
C ARG A 60 2.76 -4.26 -6.89
N ALA A 61 1.43 -4.39 -6.88
CA ALA A 61 0.63 -4.09 -5.70
C ALA A 61 1.05 -4.95 -4.50
N LYS A 62 1.14 -6.27 -4.70
CA LYS A 62 1.55 -7.23 -3.66
C LYS A 62 2.95 -6.93 -3.15
N ALA A 63 3.93 -6.80 -4.04
CA ALA A 63 5.31 -6.50 -3.67
C ALA A 63 5.44 -5.16 -2.89
N ALA A 64 4.67 -4.14 -3.28
CA ALA A 64 4.64 -2.87 -2.58
C ALA A 64 3.99 -2.98 -1.20
N TYR A 65 2.87 -3.69 -1.06
CA TYR A 65 2.25 -3.95 0.23
C TYR A 65 3.15 -4.77 1.18
N GLU A 66 3.82 -5.82 0.69
CA GLU A 66 4.79 -6.60 1.46
C GLU A 66 5.94 -5.72 1.97
N ARG A 67 6.42 -4.79 1.14
CA ARG A 67 7.41 -3.80 1.56
C ARG A 67 6.88 -2.90 2.67
N VAL A 68 5.62 -2.45 2.59
CA VAL A 68 5.04 -1.65 3.67
C VAL A 68 5.00 -2.45 4.97
N LEU A 69 4.59 -3.71 4.99
CA LEU A 69 4.57 -4.49 6.24
C LEU A 69 5.95 -4.82 6.80
N ARG A 70 6.98 -4.90 5.95
CA ARG A 70 8.37 -5.04 6.43
C ARG A 70 8.82 -3.80 7.20
N ASP A 71 8.46 -2.62 6.72
CA ASP A 71 8.87 -1.34 7.33
C ASP A 71 7.89 -0.88 8.44
N TYR A 72 6.62 -1.29 8.34
CA TYR A 72 5.47 -0.91 9.16
C TYR A 72 4.62 -2.14 9.50
N PRO A 73 5.09 -3.02 10.40
CA PRO A 73 4.45 -4.32 10.65
C PRO A 73 3.04 -4.22 11.25
N ASN A 74 2.66 -3.07 11.82
CA ASN A 74 1.37 -2.85 12.44
C ASN A 74 0.36 -2.16 11.50
N ASN A 75 0.63 -2.12 10.19
CA ASN A 75 -0.30 -1.55 9.22
C ASN A 75 -1.44 -2.53 8.89
N GLU A 76 -2.51 -2.47 9.67
CA GLU A 76 -3.66 -3.37 9.52
C GLU A 76 -4.40 -3.18 8.18
N LEU A 77 -4.37 -1.98 7.61
CA LEU A 77 -4.93 -1.71 6.28
C LEU A 77 -4.22 -2.54 5.21
N VAL A 78 -2.88 -2.50 5.20
CA VAL A 78 -2.06 -3.27 4.26
C VAL A 78 -2.20 -4.76 4.50
N ARG A 79 -2.24 -5.19 5.76
CA ARG A 79 -2.44 -6.59 6.13
C ARG A 79 -3.78 -7.12 5.60
N ALA A 80 -4.84 -6.33 5.66
CA ALA A 80 -6.13 -6.66 5.06
C ALA A 80 -6.06 -6.70 3.52
N ALA A 81 -5.39 -5.73 2.89
CA ALA A 81 -5.24 -5.70 1.43
C ALA A 81 -4.49 -6.93 0.87
N LEU A 82 -3.41 -7.37 1.53
CA LEU A 82 -2.69 -8.58 1.12
C LEU A 82 -3.54 -9.85 1.24
N LYS A 83 -4.31 -10.00 2.32
CA LYS A 83 -5.24 -11.13 2.48
C LYS A 83 -6.25 -11.21 1.34
N LEU A 84 -6.74 -10.07 0.85
CA LEU A 84 -7.66 -10.03 -0.29
C LEU A 84 -6.98 -10.48 -1.59
N ILE A 85 -5.76 -10.01 -1.85
CA ILE A 85 -4.97 -10.44 -3.02
C ILE A 85 -4.73 -11.95 -2.97
N GLU A 86 -4.29 -12.48 -1.84
CA GLU A 86 -4.02 -13.91 -1.64
C GLU A 86 -5.27 -14.77 -1.80
N ALA A 87 -6.44 -14.28 -1.36
CA ALA A 87 -7.71 -14.98 -1.55
C ALA A 87 -8.07 -15.09 -3.04
N VAL A 88 -7.93 -13.99 -3.80
CA VAL A 88 -8.18 -13.97 -5.25
C VAL A 88 -7.21 -14.87 -6.01
N GLU A 89 -5.92 -14.87 -5.64
CA GLU A 89 -4.91 -15.76 -6.22
C GLU A 89 -5.26 -17.25 -5.98
N ARG A 90 -5.69 -17.59 -4.77
CA ARG A 90 -6.09 -18.96 -4.40
C ARG A 90 -7.33 -19.42 -5.18
N ASP A 91 -8.33 -18.56 -5.32
CA ASP A 91 -9.55 -18.88 -6.08
C ASP A 91 -9.23 -19.08 -7.56
N SER A 92 -8.35 -18.26 -8.13
CA SER A 92 -7.87 -18.40 -9.51
C SER A 92 -7.14 -19.73 -9.72
N ALA A 93 -6.28 -20.12 -8.79
CA ALA A 93 -5.55 -21.39 -8.85
C ALA A 93 -6.48 -22.62 -8.73
N ASN A 94 -7.55 -22.53 -7.93
CA ASN A 94 -8.52 -23.61 -7.78
C ASN A 94 -9.49 -23.73 -8.98
N GLY A 95 -9.84 -22.60 -9.62
CA GLY A 95 -10.71 -22.57 -10.80
C GLY A 95 -10.09 -23.26 -12.02
N ASP A 96 -8.79 -23.08 -12.25
CA ASP A 96 -8.05 -23.71 -13.35
C ASP A 96 -7.89 -25.24 -13.19
N GLY A 97 -8.05 -25.76 -11.96
CA GLY A 97 -8.02 -27.19 -11.66
C GLY A 97 -9.35 -27.92 -11.91
N SER A 98 -10.49 -27.21 -11.89
CA SER A 98 -11.82 -27.82 -11.96
C SER A 98 -12.35 -28.04 -13.39
N ALA A 99 -11.68 -27.51 -14.42
CA ALA A 99 -12.10 -27.62 -15.83
C ALA A 99 -11.47 -28.81 -16.59
N ARG A 100 -10.89 -29.79 -15.87
CA ARG A 100 -10.17 -30.94 -16.46
C ARG A 100 -10.75 -32.32 -16.13
N HIS A 101 -12.04 -32.41 -15.80
CA HIS A 101 -12.71 -33.70 -15.60
C HIS A 101 -13.97 -33.81 -16.44
#